data_AF-A0A9P9FCM5-F1
#
_entry.id   AF-A0A9P9FCM5-F1
#
_cell.length_a   1.000
_cell.length_b   1.000
_cell.length_c   1.000
_cell.angle_alpha   90.00
_cell.angle_beta   90.00
_cell.angle_gamma   90.00
#
_symmetry.space_group_name_H-M   'P 1'
#
loop_
_entity.id
_entity.type
_entity.pdbx_description
1 polymer ?
#
loop_
_entity_poly.entity_id
_entity_poly.type
_entity_poly.pdbx_seq_one_letter_code
_entity_poly.pdbx_strand_id
1 'polypeptide(L)'
;MISTSSNNTASKAAELKVEFESTLRYVDIPIPDFPGGQVGGVTDTERSEVKVILEWLRSKKQVSGIYELRVRDSLFLPHSEEVISHCLASFNVEMLDWMRVDMSAQPLLKTCRNLRKLTLYASNWATLSYWTSEEAIDILSGFSELKEVTMFILTDLIGSAFGSAYAKEAKARVDALENSKPFKFSMAFSVRSWFSFLRRKEEAPVLKMTTAVEVTQLESFIQAYSVLQKELKNEEFIEDVNPILKEEPCIRVAIIDTGVDPDCIKCSEISGASFVASKSGESPWWFSYHPHGTQMAKVISELNPHCKLLVAKVGDSAMDITIERLIQALKWAIDSKADIISLSAAFFKADTKLELAVQATIAAGIVMIASTAGEGHKQQEAYPANYPGVFKIAATDSGGKETAESVASQADYMFPGDRIVAPTTFLGTTNVASEISGTSVATAIASGVASLVLACHRLCLSNQDQEAPWVEHVKLKHTIVKRAFDSMVDNEGKFVKPWLFFNEADQHNWGEASRTLEWLGNKVF
;
A
#
# COMPACT_ATOMS: atom_id res chain seq x y z
N MET A 1 5.84 49.21 30.08
CA MET A 1 7.06 50.03 30.15
C MET A 1 8.25 49.07 30.29
N ILE A 2 9.24 49.17 29.39
CA ILE A 2 10.59 48.55 29.45
C ILE A 2 10.61 47.02 29.15
N SER A 3 11.46 46.41 28.31
CA SER A 3 12.42 46.86 27.28
C SER A 3 12.77 45.68 26.36
N THR A 4 13.19 45.99 25.14
CA THR A 4 13.86 45.14 24.16
C THR A 4 15.25 44.64 24.61
N SER A 5 15.63 43.40 24.25
CA SER A 5 17.01 43.08 23.83
C SER A 5 17.10 41.80 22.98
N SER A 6 17.33 42.03 21.69
CA SER A 6 18.09 41.29 20.66
C SER A 6 18.69 39.88 20.93
N ASN A 7 18.38 38.99 19.98
CA ASN A 7 19.23 38.05 19.22
C ASN A 7 20.29 37.19 19.94
N ASN A 8 20.03 35.87 19.98
CA ASN A 8 20.92 34.86 19.39
C ASN A 8 20.23 33.48 19.38
N THR A 9 19.64 33.07 18.25
CA THR A 9 19.15 31.70 18.05
C THR A 9 20.06 30.98 17.06
N ALA A 10 21.11 30.37 17.59
CA ALA A 10 21.66 29.15 17.02
C ALA A 10 20.55 28.07 17.07
N SER A 11 20.34 27.36 15.97
CA SER A 11 19.31 26.31 15.87
C SER A 11 19.58 25.20 16.88
N LYS A 12 18.91 25.25 18.04
CA LYS A 12 18.74 24.07 18.88
C LYS A 12 17.75 23.16 18.16
N ALA A 13 18.24 22.00 17.69
CA ALA A 13 17.38 20.88 17.35
C ALA A 13 16.40 20.69 18.53
N ALA A 14 15.11 20.68 18.23
CA ALA A 14 14.07 20.48 19.23
C ALA A 14 14.25 19.07 19.82
N GLU A 15 14.91 18.95 20.97
CA GLU A 15 14.87 17.73 21.76
C GLU A 15 13.42 17.46 22.13
N LEU A 16 12.84 16.40 21.56
CA LEU A 16 11.57 15.83 22.00
C LEU A 16 11.68 15.52 23.50
N LYS A 17 11.12 16.42 24.34
CA LYS A 17 11.01 16.23 25.79
C LYS A 17 9.92 15.22 26.11
N VAL A 18 10.17 13.95 25.76
CA VAL A 18 9.37 12.83 26.23
C VAL A 18 9.96 12.37 27.56
N GLU A 19 9.18 12.45 28.63
CA GLU A 19 9.52 11.91 29.95
C GLU A 19 8.96 10.49 30.05
N PHE A 20 9.73 9.57 30.62
CA PHE A 20 9.34 8.19 30.83
C PHE A 20 9.36 7.85 32.32
N GLU A 21 8.44 7.00 32.73
CA GLU A 21 8.51 6.36 34.04
C GLU A 21 9.70 5.38 34.10
N SER A 22 10.14 5.02 35.31
CA SER A 22 11.26 4.09 35.51
C SER A 22 11.00 2.68 34.98
N THR A 23 9.72 2.33 34.79
CA THR A 23 9.28 1.05 34.22
C THR A 23 8.30 1.30 33.10
N LEU A 24 8.57 0.75 31.91
CA LEU A 24 7.67 0.84 30.77
C LEU A 24 6.73 -0.36 30.72
N ARG A 25 5.45 -0.10 30.40
CA ARG A 25 4.47 -1.16 30.17
C ARG A 25 4.84 -2.03 28.98
N TYR A 26 5.35 -1.45 27.90
CA TYR A 26 5.89 -2.19 26.77
C TYR A 26 6.92 -1.36 26.01
N VAL A 27 7.80 -2.05 25.29
CA VAL A 27 8.72 -1.50 24.29
C VAL A 27 8.59 -2.38 23.05
N ASP A 28 8.11 -1.83 21.94
CA ASP A 28 7.97 -2.54 20.66
C ASP A 28 8.89 -1.90 19.61
N ILE A 29 9.96 -2.59 19.26
CA ILE A 29 10.94 -2.15 18.27
C ILE A 29 10.61 -2.84 16.94
N PRO A 30 10.11 -2.10 15.93
CA PRO A 30 9.86 -2.65 14.58
C PRO A 30 11.18 -3.03 13.91
N ILE A 31 11.15 -3.76 12.77
CA ILE A 31 12.37 -4.07 12.01
C ILE A 31 13.05 -2.74 11.68
N PRO A 32 14.20 -2.44 12.30
CA PRO A 32 14.87 -1.22 12.00
C PRO A 32 15.77 -1.47 10.78
N ASP A 33 15.25 -1.27 9.57
CA ASP A 33 16.03 -1.26 8.33
C ASP A 33 16.87 0.03 8.24
N PHE A 34 17.75 0.25 9.22
CA PHE A 34 18.75 1.31 9.11
C PHE A 34 19.94 0.77 8.30
N PRO A 35 20.41 1.50 7.26
CA PRO A 35 21.63 1.11 6.56
C PRO A 35 22.78 1.10 7.58
N GLY A 36 23.52 -0.01 7.65
CA GLY A 36 24.63 -0.17 8.59
C GLY A 36 25.56 1.05 8.54
N GLY A 37 25.74 1.71 9.68
CA GLY A 37 26.63 2.87 9.79
C GLY A 37 28.10 2.42 9.73
N GLN A 38 28.91 3.05 8.90
CA GLN A 38 30.36 2.92 9.00
C GLN A 38 30.84 3.62 10.27
N VAL A 39 31.28 2.84 11.26
CA VAL A 39 32.04 3.36 12.41
C VAL A 39 33.50 2.91 12.23
N GLY A 40 34.38 3.85 11.90
CA GLY A 40 35.84 3.63 11.98
C GLY A 40 36.47 2.72 10.89
N GLY A 41 35.85 2.56 9.72
CA GLY A 41 36.48 1.87 8.58
C GLY A 41 36.49 0.34 8.67
N VAL A 42 35.80 -0.25 9.65
CA VAL A 42 35.48 -1.67 9.70
C VAL A 42 34.02 -1.80 9.26
N THR A 43 33.73 -2.69 8.31
CA THR A 43 32.35 -3.08 8.00
C THR A 43 31.79 -3.81 9.21
N ASP A 44 31.01 -3.11 10.03
CA ASP A 44 30.35 -3.71 11.18
C ASP A 44 29.23 -4.62 10.65
N THR A 45 29.49 -5.93 10.65
CA THR A 45 28.52 -6.94 10.19
C THR A 45 27.46 -7.25 11.25
N GLU A 46 27.61 -6.74 12.47
CA GLU A 46 26.68 -6.95 13.57
C GLU A 46 25.68 -5.79 13.69
N ARG A 47 24.39 -6.14 13.73
CA ARG A 47 23.31 -5.17 13.99
C ARG A 47 23.37 -4.71 15.44
N SER A 48 23.31 -3.39 15.64
CA SER A 48 23.47 -2.75 16.96
C SER A 48 22.46 -1.63 17.22
N GLU A 49 21.55 -1.37 16.29
CA GLU A 49 20.55 -0.30 16.40
C GLU A 49 19.56 -0.53 17.55
N VAL A 50 19.16 -1.77 17.80
CA VAL A 50 18.32 -2.10 18.97
C VAL A 50 19.07 -1.81 20.26
N LYS A 51 20.38 -2.09 20.29
CA LYS A 51 21.26 -1.74 21.41
C LYS A 51 21.28 -0.23 21.63
N VAL A 52 21.43 0.58 20.57
CA VAL A 52 21.41 2.05 20.68
C VAL A 52 20.10 2.56 21.27
N ILE A 53 18.95 2.03 20.83
CA ILE A 53 17.63 2.42 21.34
C ILE A 53 17.48 2.08 22.82
N LEU A 54 17.86 0.86 23.21
CA LEU A 54 17.74 0.40 24.59
C LEU A 54 18.76 1.11 25.51
N GLU A 55 19.98 1.38 25.05
CA GLU A 55 20.96 2.19 25.78
C GLU A 55 20.47 3.63 25.97
N TRP A 56 19.77 4.20 25.00
CA TRP A 56 19.14 5.51 25.14
C TRP A 56 18.03 5.50 26.21
N LEU A 57 17.13 4.49 26.20
CA LEU A 57 16.11 4.34 27.24
C LEU A 57 16.74 4.24 28.63
N ARG A 58 17.81 3.48 28.76
CA ARG A 58 18.52 3.31 30.03
C ARG A 58 19.25 4.57 30.48
N SER A 59 20.10 5.11 29.62
CA SER A 59 21.07 6.16 29.99
C SER A 59 20.49 7.58 29.94
N LYS A 60 19.57 7.85 29.00
CA LYS A 60 19.00 9.19 28.79
C LYS A 60 17.62 9.32 29.44
N LYS A 61 16.84 8.24 29.46
CA LYS A 61 15.48 8.25 30.00
C LYS A 61 15.34 7.56 31.37
N GLN A 62 16.44 7.01 31.91
CA GLN A 62 16.49 6.37 33.23
C GLN A 62 15.47 5.22 33.39
N VAL A 63 15.07 4.60 32.26
CA VAL A 63 14.22 3.42 32.27
C VAL A 63 15.04 2.23 32.76
N SER A 64 14.52 1.51 33.73
CA SER A 64 15.18 0.36 34.35
C SER A 64 14.36 -0.93 34.26
N GLY A 65 13.04 -0.82 34.12
CA GLY A 65 12.13 -1.95 33.93
C GLY A 65 11.40 -1.87 32.60
N ILE A 66 11.17 -3.03 31.99
CA ILE A 66 10.31 -3.19 30.82
C ILE A 66 9.41 -4.39 31.10
N TYR A 67 8.11 -4.15 31.23
CA TYR A 67 7.17 -5.24 31.47
C TYR A 67 7.10 -6.17 30.25
N GLU A 68 7.04 -5.62 29.04
CA GLU A 68 7.06 -6.40 27.80
C GLU A 68 8.01 -5.80 26.76
N LEU A 69 9.03 -6.55 26.35
CA LEU A 69 9.95 -6.17 25.29
C LEU A 69 9.70 -7.00 24.05
N ARG A 70 9.29 -6.33 22.97
CA ARG A 70 9.08 -6.91 21.64
C ARG A 70 10.12 -6.35 20.67
N VAL A 71 10.83 -7.23 19.98
CA VAL A 71 11.80 -6.83 18.95
C VAL A 71 11.52 -7.64 17.69
N ARG A 72 11.19 -6.94 16.59
CA ARG A 72 11.03 -7.54 15.27
C ARG A 72 12.40 -7.64 14.60
N ASP A 73 13.04 -8.80 14.73
CA ASP A 73 14.36 -9.02 14.12
C ASP A 73 14.27 -9.37 12.64
N SER A 74 15.39 -9.25 11.93
CA SER A 74 15.47 -9.64 10.51
C SER A 74 15.71 -11.13 10.38
N LEU A 75 14.98 -11.77 9.47
CA LEU A 75 15.21 -13.16 9.11
C LEU A 75 16.53 -13.35 8.36
N PHE A 76 16.93 -12.35 7.58
CA PHE A 76 18.11 -12.41 6.70
C PHE A 76 19.38 -11.92 7.39
N LEU A 77 19.23 -11.08 8.42
CA LEU A 77 20.34 -10.54 9.21
C LEU A 77 19.91 -10.39 10.69
N PRO A 78 19.77 -11.48 11.45
CA PRO A 78 19.35 -11.42 12.84
C PRO A 78 20.44 -10.83 13.74
N HIS A 79 20.06 -10.22 14.86
CA HIS A 79 21.02 -9.81 15.91
C HIS A 79 21.71 -11.05 16.50
N SER A 80 22.98 -10.95 16.92
CA SER A 80 23.73 -12.02 17.60
C SER A 80 23.27 -12.21 19.06
N GLU A 81 23.54 -13.37 19.68
CA GLU A 81 22.99 -13.65 21.03
C GLU A 81 23.70 -12.81 22.08
N GLU A 82 24.94 -12.45 21.77
CA GLU A 82 25.80 -11.53 22.49
C GLU A 82 25.16 -10.14 22.54
N VAL A 83 24.68 -9.62 21.39
CA VAL A 83 24.00 -8.33 21.33
C VAL A 83 22.68 -8.36 22.09
N ILE A 84 21.87 -9.41 21.91
CA ILE A 84 20.59 -9.58 22.62
C ILE A 84 20.84 -9.62 24.14
N SER A 85 21.77 -10.46 24.59
CA SER A 85 22.14 -10.60 25.99
C SER A 85 22.61 -9.28 26.60
N HIS A 86 23.45 -8.54 25.88
CA HIS A 86 23.92 -7.22 26.31
C HIS A 86 22.78 -6.20 26.44
N CYS A 87 21.85 -6.17 25.48
CA CYS A 87 20.67 -5.32 25.53
C CYS A 87 19.82 -5.59 26.77
N LEU A 88 19.59 -6.87 27.07
CA LEU A 88 18.71 -7.31 28.15
C LEU A 88 19.33 -7.14 29.54
N ALA A 89 20.66 -7.23 29.65
CA ALA A 89 21.37 -7.10 30.93
C ALA A 89 21.12 -5.76 31.65
N SER A 90 20.72 -4.72 30.92
CA SER A 90 20.49 -3.38 31.45
C SER A 90 19.05 -3.15 31.96
N PHE A 91 18.15 -4.12 31.78
CA PHE A 91 16.72 -3.99 32.07
C PHE A 91 16.18 -5.13 32.90
N ASN A 92 15.23 -4.80 33.77
CA ASN A 92 14.36 -5.79 34.38
C ASN A 92 13.21 -6.12 33.40
N VAL A 93 13.37 -7.17 32.59
CA VAL A 93 12.39 -7.61 31.58
C VAL A 93 11.52 -8.75 32.12
N GLU A 94 10.20 -8.57 32.11
CA GLU A 94 9.24 -9.60 32.56
C GLU A 94 8.67 -10.46 31.42
N MET A 95 8.49 -9.90 30.22
CA MET A 95 8.03 -10.63 29.05
C MET A 95 8.95 -10.33 27.86
N LEU A 96 9.50 -11.38 27.25
CA LEU A 96 10.41 -11.26 26.12
C LEU A 96 9.83 -11.92 24.87
N ASP A 97 9.64 -11.10 23.83
CA ASP A 97 9.33 -11.52 22.47
C ASP A 97 10.37 -10.94 21.51
N TRP A 98 11.51 -11.62 21.40
CA TRP A 98 12.52 -11.30 20.40
C TRP A 98 12.34 -12.23 19.22
N MET A 99 11.93 -11.70 18.07
CA MET A 99 11.68 -12.46 16.84
C MET A 99 12.97 -12.93 16.18
N ARG A 100 13.75 -13.76 16.86
CA ARG A 100 14.94 -14.41 16.32
C ARG A 100 14.70 -15.91 16.22
N VAL A 101 14.95 -16.45 15.03
CA VAL A 101 14.86 -17.89 14.79
C VAL A 101 15.95 -18.64 15.56
N ASP A 102 15.56 -19.79 16.11
CA ASP A 102 16.47 -20.77 16.71
C ASP A 102 17.36 -20.24 17.85
N MET A 103 16.87 -19.24 18.59
CA MET A 103 17.59 -18.64 19.72
C MET A 103 17.71 -19.59 20.93
N SER A 104 18.88 -19.60 21.58
CA SER A 104 19.13 -20.30 22.84
C SER A 104 18.60 -19.52 24.04
N ALA A 105 17.97 -20.23 24.99
CA ALA A 105 17.55 -19.63 26.26
C ALA A 105 18.70 -19.51 27.28
N GLN A 106 19.81 -20.22 27.07
CA GLN A 106 20.91 -20.30 28.04
C GLN A 106 21.58 -18.94 28.33
N PRO A 107 21.89 -18.08 27.34
CA PRO A 107 22.43 -16.76 27.61
C PRO A 107 21.46 -15.88 28.40
N LEU A 108 20.16 -16.04 28.18
CA LEU A 108 19.09 -15.26 28.82
C LEU A 108 18.96 -15.54 30.32
N LEU A 109 19.33 -16.75 30.76
CA LEU A 109 19.27 -17.13 32.19
C LEU A 109 20.14 -16.22 33.06
N LYS A 110 21.27 -15.75 32.52
CA LYS A 110 22.20 -14.88 33.23
C LYS A 110 21.71 -13.43 33.29
N THR A 111 20.91 -13.00 32.31
CA THR A 111 20.53 -11.60 32.11
C THR A 111 19.11 -11.28 32.53
N CYS A 112 18.15 -12.18 32.31
CA CYS A 112 16.71 -11.95 32.52
C CYS A 112 16.17 -12.71 33.74
N ARG A 113 16.51 -12.27 34.95
CA ARG A 113 16.19 -13.01 36.20
C ARG A 113 14.70 -13.04 36.56
N ASN A 114 13.93 -12.02 36.17
CA ASN A 114 12.50 -11.90 36.49
C ASN A 114 11.60 -12.23 35.30
N LEU A 115 12.12 -12.95 34.31
CA LEU A 115 11.37 -13.31 33.12
C LEU A 115 10.20 -14.24 33.48
N ARG A 116 8.97 -13.78 33.20
CA ARG A 116 7.72 -14.51 33.42
C ARG A 116 7.24 -15.19 32.15
N LYS A 117 7.49 -14.59 30.98
CA LYS A 117 7.07 -15.12 29.67
C LYS A 117 8.21 -15.03 28.66
N LEU A 118 8.47 -16.15 27.96
CA LEU A 118 9.46 -16.23 26.88
C LEU A 118 8.79 -16.71 25.59
N THR A 119 9.05 -16.01 24.48
CA THR A 119 8.61 -16.43 23.15
C THR A 119 9.81 -16.90 22.31
N LEU A 120 9.68 -18.06 21.67
CA LEU A 120 10.71 -18.70 20.86
C LEU A 120 10.18 -19.07 19.48
N TYR A 121 11.06 -19.06 18.47
CA TYR A 121 10.70 -19.20 17.05
C TYR A 121 11.52 -20.32 16.37
N ALA A 122 10.92 -21.47 16.11
CA ALA A 122 11.59 -22.62 15.50
C ALA A 122 11.54 -22.56 13.96
N SER A 123 12.70 -22.64 13.31
CA SER A 123 12.81 -22.72 11.85
C SER A 123 12.85 -24.16 11.30
N ASN A 124 13.15 -25.15 12.16
CA ASN A 124 13.32 -26.55 11.78
C ASN A 124 13.00 -27.49 12.96
N TRP A 125 12.92 -28.80 12.67
CA TRP A 125 12.63 -29.83 13.67
C TRP A 125 13.75 -30.02 14.71
N ALA A 126 15.02 -29.85 14.33
CA ALA A 126 16.15 -30.05 15.24
C ALA A 126 16.10 -29.06 16.41
N THR A 127 15.81 -27.78 16.11
CA THR A 127 15.58 -26.76 17.14
C THR A 127 14.43 -27.12 18.06
N LEU A 128 13.27 -27.48 17.49
CA LEU A 128 12.08 -27.81 18.27
C LEU A 128 12.29 -29.06 19.14
N SER A 129 12.98 -30.06 18.61
CA SER A 129 13.36 -31.28 19.34
C SER A 129 14.32 -30.98 20.48
N TYR A 130 15.26 -30.04 20.30
CA TYR A 130 16.16 -29.60 21.37
C TYR A 130 15.39 -28.86 22.46
N TRP A 131 14.56 -27.89 22.11
CA TRP A 131 13.80 -27.13 23.10
C TRP A 131 12.75 -27.94 23.87
N THR A 132 12.36 -29.10 23.35
CA THR A 132 11.48 -30.07 24.02
C THR A 132 12.24 -31.25 24.64
N SER A 133 13.56 -31.13 24.79
CA SER A 133 14.39 -32.10 25.49
C SER A 133 14.45 -31.81 27.00
N GLU A 134 14.85 -32.82 27.79
CA GLU A 134 15.05 -32.68 29.23
C GLU A 134 16.10 -31.60 29.56
N GLU A 135 17.18 -31.51 28.78
CA GLU A 135 18.24 -30.51 28.96
C GLU A 135 17.70 -29.07 28.83
N ALA A 136 16.88 -28.82 27.80
CA ALA A 136 16.28 -27.50 27.61
C ALA A 136 15.27 -27.15 28.70
N ILE A 137 14.47 -28.13 29.16
CA ILE A 137 13.53 -27.94 30.27
C ILE A 137 14.27 -27.62 31.57
N ASP A 138 15.43 -28.22 31.82
CA ASP A 138 16.26 -27.91 32.98
C ASP A 138 16.82 -26.48 32.92
N ILE A 139 17.22 -26.02 31.74
CA ILE A 139 17.63 -24.62 31.53
C ILE A 139 16.46 -23.66 31.79
N LEU A 140 15.28 -23.95 31.23
CA LEU A 140 14.07 -23.14 31.43
C LEU A 140 13.59 -23.15 32.88
N SER A 141 13.75 -24.26 33.59
CA SER A 141 13.44 -24.39 35.02
C SER A 141 14.39 -23.57 35.89
N GLY A 142 15.54 -23.14 35.36
CA GLY A 142 16.45 -22.21 36.03
C GLY A 142 15.88 -20.80 36.20
N PHE A 143 14.88 -20.40 35.41
CA PHE A 143 14.21 -19.10 35.55
C PHE A 143 13.18 -19.16 36.68
N SER A 144 13.46 -18.49 37.80
CA SER A 144 12.64 -18.61 39.02
C SER A 144 11.20 -18.11 38.87
N GLU A 145 10.98 -17.11 38.00
CA GLU A 145 9.69 -16.44 37.80
C GLU A 145 8.94 -16.87 36.53
N LEU A 146 9.51 -17.79 35.75
CA LEU A 146 8.96 -18.21 34.46
C LEU A 146 7.65 -18.97 34.66
N LYS A 147 6.60 -18.55 33.95
CA LYS A 147 5.26 -19.16 34.00
C LYS A 147 4.81 -19.68 32.65
N GLU A 148 5.28 -19.07 31.56
CA GLU A 148 4.83 -19.39 30.21
C GLU A 148 5.98 -19.34 29.21
N VAL A 149 6.09 -20.38 28.38
CA VAL A 149 6.95 -20.43 27.20
C VAL A 149 6.07 -20.63 25.99
N THR A 150 6.07 -19.68 25.07
CA THR A 150 5.36 -19.80 23.78
C THR A 150 6.35 -20.16 22.69
N MET A 151 6.09 -21.24 21.99
CA MET A 151 6.88 -21.68 20.84
C MET A 151 6.10 -21.53 19.56
N PHE A 152 6.64 -20.74 18.64
CA PHE A 152 6.13 -20.61 17.29
C PHE A 152 6.89 -21.50 16.33
N ILE A 153 6.15 -22.32 15.59
CA ILE A 153 6.63 -23.24 14.56
C ILE A 153 6.39 -22.56 13.21
N LEU A 154 7.47 -22.15 12.55
CA LEU A 154 7.41 -21.28 11.38
C LEU A 154 7.13 -22.06 10.10
N THR A 155 5.91 -21.98 9.57
CA THR A 155 5.47 -22.76 8.39
C THR A 155 6.28 -22.47 7.14
N ASP A 156 6.76 -21.24 7.00
CA ASP A 156 7.51 -20.79 5.82
C ASP A 156 8.94 -21.36 5.78
N LEU A 157 9.46 -21.78 6.94
CA LEU A 157 10.81 -22.34 7.07
C LEU A 157 10.77 -23.87 7.23
N ILE A 158 9.83 -24.37 8.04
CA ILE A 158 9.65 -25.80 8.34
C ILE A 158 8.92 -26.56 7.21
N GLY A 159 8.17 -25.84 6.38
CA GLY A 159 7.25 -26.41 5.41
C GLY A 159 5.85 -26.63 5.99
N SER A 160 4.84 -26.13 5.28
CA SER A 160 3.44 -26.11 5.71
C SER A 160 2.85 -27.51 5.99
N ALA A 161 3.32 -28.54 5.27
CA ALA A 161 2.89 -29.92 5.44
C ALA A 161 3.31 -30.52 6.80
N PHE A 162 4.40 -30.03 7.41
CA PHE A 162 5.00 -30.63 8.61
C PHE A 162 4.71 -29.86 9.89
N GLY A 163 4.41 -28.55 9.82
CA GLY A 163 4.26 -27.71 11.01
C GLY A 163 3.23 -28.21 12.03
N SER A 164 2.07 -28.70 11.56
CA SER A 164 1.03 -29.25 12.45
C SER A 164 1.41 -30.60 13.07
N ALA A 165 2.16 -31.44 12.34
CA ALA A 165 2.65 -32.72 12.86
C ALA A 165 3.71 -32.48 13.94
N TYR A 166 4.64 -31.56 13.69
CA TYR A 166 5.69 -31.18 14.63
C TYR A 166 5.14 -30.53 15.90
N ALA A 167 4.11 -29.69 15.81
CA ALA A 167 3.43 -29.14 16.98
C ALA A 167 2.85 -30.24 17.89
N LYS A 168 2.22 -31.25 17.29
CA LYS A 168 1.65 -32.39 18.02
C LYS A 168 2.72 -33.24 18.68
N GLU A 169 3.80 -33.55 17.96
CA GLU A 169 4.89 -34.35 18.50
C GLU A 169 5.64 -33.61 19.62
N ALA A 170 5.95 -32.32 19.43
CA ALA A 170 6.58 -31.48 20.44
C ALA A 170 5.74 -31.40 21.71
N LYS A 171 4.42 -31.22 21.57
CA LYS A 171 3.50 -31.24 22.70
C LYS A 171 3.51 -32.58 23.43
N ALA A 172 3.41 -33.70 22.70
CA ALA A 172 3.42 -35.03 23.31
C ALA A 172 4.71 -35.30 24.10
N ARG A 173 5.87 -34.81 23.62
CA ARG A 173 7.15 -34.90 24.34
C ARG A 173 7.15 -34.11 25.63
N VAL A 174 6.66 -32.87 25.60
CA VAL A 174 6.58 -32.03 26.81
C VAL A 174 5.59 -32.60 27.81
N ASP A 175 4.42 -33.06 27.37
CA ASP A 175 3.42 -33.70 28.24
C ASP A 175 4.02 -34.96 28.91
N ALA A 176 4.81 -35.76 28.19
CA ALA A 176 5.51 -36.91 28.76
C ALA A 176 6.57 -36.51 29.81
N LEU A 177 7.33 -35.45 29.53
CA LEU A 177 8.34 -34.93 30.46
C LEU A 177 7.69 -34.35 31.72
N GLU A 178 6.61 -33.58 31.59
CA GLU A 178 5.87 -33.01 32.72
C GLU A 178 5.31 -34.09 33.65
N ASN A 179 4.78 -35.18 33.08
CA ASN A 179 4.32 -36.34 33.84
C ASN A 179 5.46 -37.03 34.62
N SER A 180 6.67 -37.04 34.07
CA SER A 180 7.84 -37.65 34.71
C SER A 180 8.53 -36.75 35.74
N LYS A 181 8.55 -35.43 35.46
CA LYS A 181 9.26 -34.40 36.22
C LYS A 181 8.49 -33.08 36.07
N PRO A 182 7.57 -32.79 37.01
CA PRO A 182 6.77 -31.57 36.94
C PRO A 182 7.64 -30.31 37.01
N PHE A 183 7.38 -29.34 36.14
CA PHE A 183 8.02 -28.02 36.13
C PHE A 183 6.99 -26.90 36.35
N LYS A 184 7.45 -25.69 36.68
CA LYS A 184 6.60 -24.59 37.20
C LYS A 184 6.01 -23.68 36.12
N PHE A 185 6.26 -23.96 34.85
CA PHE A 185 5.82 -23.16 33.72
C PHE A 185 5.03 -24.02 32.73
N SER A 186 4.20 -23.38 31.90
CA SER A 186 3.49 -24.04 30.81
C SER A 186 4.21 -23.80 29.48
N MET A 187 4.14 -24.77 28.57
CA MET A 187 4.64 -24.62 27.20
C MET A 187 3.49 -24.68 26.21
N ALA A 188 3.36 -23.63 25.41
CA ALA A 188 2.36 -23.53 24.35
C ALA A 188 3.02 -23.61 22.99
N PHE A 189 2.42 -24.38 22.07
CA PHE A 189 2.90 -24.54 20.70
C PHE A 189 1.90 -23.91 19.74
N SER A 190 2.39 -23.06 18.85
CA SER A 190 1.57 -22.39 17.83
C SER A 190 2.23 -22.50 16.47
N VAL A 191 1.47 -22.87 15.45
CA VAL A 191 1.94 -22.95 14.06
C VAL A 191 1.58 -21.65 13.35
N ARG A 192 2.57 -20.95 12.79
CA ARG A 192 2.35 -19.64 12.15
C ARG A 192 3.37 -19.36 11.06
N SER A 193 3.03 -18.46 10.14
CA SER A 193 3.96 -17.92 9.15
C SER A 193 4.85 -16.82 9.77
N TRP A 194 6.14 -16.77 9.42
CA TRP A 194 7.06 -15.68 9.81
C TRP A 194 6.51 -14.32 9.39
N PHE A 195 6.05 -14.22 8.14
CA PHE A 195 5.49 -12.98 7.58
C PHE A 195 4.20 -12.53 8.27
N SER A 196 3.49 -13.44 8.95
CA SER A 196 2.30 -13.08 9.74
C SER A 196 2.61 -12.28 11.00
N PHE A 197 3.85 -12.31 11.50
CA PHE A 197 4.29 -11.49 12.64
C PHE A 197 4.77 -10.09 12.23
N LEU A 198 5.22 -9.94 10.99
CA LEU A 198 5.62 -8.64 10.42
C LEU A 198 4.41 -7.77 10.06
N ARG A 199 3.25 -8.40 9.82
CA ARG A 199 1.97 -7.71 9.77
C ARG A 199 1.55 -7.31 11.19
N ARG A 200 1.88 -6.09 11.62
CA ARG A 200 1.36 -5.57 12.91
C ARG A 200 -0.16 -5.51 12.87
N LYS A 201 -0.81 -6.32 13.71
CA LYS A 201 -2.01 -5.91 14.47
C LYS A 201 -1.52 -5.06 15.63
N GLU A 202 -1.25 -3.78 15.38
CA GLU A 202 -1.47 -2.77 16.41
C GLU A 202 -2.94 -2.39 16.33
N GLU A 203 -3.61 -2.33 17.49
CA GLU A 203 -4.92 -1.71 17.65
C GLU A 203 -4.79 -0.19 17.43
N ALA A 204 -4.47 0.20 16.20
CA ALA A 204 -5.03 1.39 15.59
C ALA A 204 -6.56 1.20 15.59
N PRO A 205 -7.35 2.29 15.76
CA PRO A 205 -8.82 2.20 15.74
C PRO A 205 -9.17 1.41 14.50
N VAL A 206 -9.91 0.29 14.65
CA VAL A 206 -10.30 -0.67 13.58
C VAL A 206 -9.90 -0.10 12.24
N LEU A 207 -8.68 -0.39 11.76
CA LEU A 207 -8.19 0.24 10.53
C LEU A 207 -9.16 -0.23 9.48
N LYS A 208 -10.06 0.69 9.14
CA LYS A 208 -11.19 0.40 8.29
C LYS A 208 -10.55 -0.13 7.02
N MET A 209 -10.88 -1.35 6.64
CA MET A 209 -10.62 -1.80 5.30
C MET A 209 -11.26 -0.76 4.39
N THR A 210 -10.43 0.09 3.78
CA THR A 210 -10.92 1.30 3.12
C THR A 210 -10.86 1.06 1.62
N THR A 211 -12.03 1.05 1.00
CA THR A 211 -12.17 0.98 -0.46
C THR A 211 -11.65 2.26 -1.10
N ALA A 212 -11.40 2.24 -2.42
CA ALA A 212 -10.98 3.44 -3.13
C ALA A 212 -11.97 4.61 -2.91
N VAL A 213 -13.27 4.31 -2.95
CA VAL A 213 -14.33 5.29 -2.70
C VAL A 213 -14.20 5.91 -1.31
N GLU A 214 -14.05 5.09 -0.28
CA GLU A 214 -13.98 5.56 1.10
C GLU A 214 -12.74 6.42 1.39
N VAL A 215 -11.58 6.10 0.81
CA VAL A 215 -10.39 6.94 1.01
C VAL A 215 -10.53 8.29 0.29
N THR A 216 -11.24 8.31 -0.83
CA THR A 216 -11.52 9.55 -1.57
C THR A 216 -12.71 10.34 -1.02
N GLN A 217 -13.49 9.79 -0.09
CA GLN A 217 -14.69 10.41 0.48
C GLN A 217 -15.70 10.85 -0.60
N LEU A 218 -15.89 10.03 -1.64
CA LEU A 218 -16.74 10.31 -2.79
C LEU A 218 -18.08 9.54 -2.79
N GLU A 219 -18.41 8.81 -1.72
CA GLU A 219 -19.55 7.88 -1.64
C GLU A 219 -20.87 8.53 -2.06
N SER A 220 -21.24 9.63 -1.42
CA SER A 220 -22.51 10.34 -1.66
C SER A 220 -22.60 10.81 -3.11
N PHE A 221 -21.47 11.26 -3.68
CA PHE A 221 -21.39 11.67 -5.07
C PHE A 221 -21.57 10.49 -6.02
N ILE A 222 -20.85 9.39 -5.83
CA ILE A 222 -20.95 8.21 -6.71
C ILE A 222 -22.37 7.66 -6.70
N GLN A 223 -23.04 7.69 -5.54
CA GLN A 223 -24.44 7.31 -5.43
C GLN A 223 -25.34 8.23 -6.27
N ALA A 224 -25.18 9.55 -6.16
CA ALA A 224 -25.97 10.51 -6.92
C ALA A 224 -25.69 10.45 -8.43
N TYR A 225 -24.42 10.34 -8.81
CA TYR A 225 -23.99 10.13 -10.18
C TYR A 225 -24.58 8.84 -10.76
N SER A 226 -24.68 7.76 -9.96
CA SER A 226 -25.33 6.51 -10.36
C SER A 226 -26.82 6.65 -10.61
N VAL A 227 -27.51 7.53 -9.86
CA VAL A 227 -28.93 7.86 -10.11
C VAL A 227 -29.05 8.64 -11.42
N LEU A 228 -28.22 9.68 -11.60
CA LEU A 228 -28.22 10.49 -12.82
C LEU A 228 -27.98 9.65 -14.08
N GLN A 229 -27.03 8.70 -14.02
CA GLN A 229 -26.75 7.78 -15.12
C GLN A 229 -27.89 6.82 -15.45
N LYS A 230 -28.80 6.55 -14.50
CA LYS A 230 -30.02 5.78 -14.77
C LYS A 230 -31.07 6.64 -15.47
N GLU A 231 -31.25 7.88 -15.03
CA GLU A 231 -32.17 8.82 -15.68
C GLU A 231 -31.75 9.12 -17.12
N LEU A 232 -30.44 9.23 -17.39
CA LEU A 232 -29.91 9.38 -18.75
C LEU A 232 -30.14 8.18 -19.67
N LYS A 233 -30.70 7.06 -19.17
CA LYS A 233 -31.15 5.93 -20.01
C LYS A 233 -32.64 5.99 -20.32
N ASN A 234 -33.39 6.91 -19.71
CA ASN A 234 -34.80 7.10 -19.98
C ASN A 234 -34.95 7.99 -21.23
N GLU A 235 -35.59 7.47 -22.27
CA GLU A 235 -35.80 8.19 -23.55
C GLU A 235 -36.56 9.50 -23.36
N GLU A 236 -37.58 9.52 -22.49
CA GLU A 236 -38.37 10.72 -22.18
C GLU A 236 -37.50 11.81 -21.52
N PHE A 237 -36.58 11.40 -20.64
CA PHE A 237 -35.63 12.31 -20.01
C PHE A 237 -34.57 12.84 -20.99
N ILE A 238 -34.10 12.00 -21.94
CA ILE A 238 -33.17 12.43 -23.00
C ILE A 238 -33.85 13.40 -23.97
N GLU A 239 -35.16 13.28 -24.21
CA GLU A 239 -35.89 14.28 -25.00
C GLU A 239 -36.00 15.63 -24.26
N ASP A 240 -36.18 15.59 -22.93
CA ASP A 240 -36.22 16.77 -22.07
C ASP A 240 -34.83 17.42 -21.88
N VAL A 241 -33.76 16.62 -21.88
CA VAL A 241 -32.37 17.07 -21.71
C VAL A 241 -31.65 17.00 -23.05
N ASN A 242 -31.49 18.15 -23.71
CA ASN A 242 -30.75 18.41 -24.96
C ASN A 242 -30.36 17.19 -25.85
N PRO A 243 -30.82 17.13 -27.11
CA PRO A 243 -30.55 16.03 -28.05
C PRO A 243 -29.06 15.80 -28.40
N ILE A 244 -28.13 16.63 -27.93
CA ILE A 244 -26.66 16.46 -28.04
C ILE A 244 -26.12 15.42 -27.02
N LEU A 245 -26.91 14.96 -26.04
CA LEU A 245 -26.57 13.79 -25.19
C LEU A 245 -26.30 12.47 -25.95
N LYS A 246 -26.32 12.48 -27.29
CA LYS A 246 -25.96 11.36 -28.17
C LYS A 246 -24.59 10.75 -27.88
N GLU A 247 -23.62 11.52 -27.37
CA GLU A 247 -22.40 10.93 -26.80
C GLU A 247 -22.60 10.69 -25.31
N GLU A 248 -22.72 9.42 -24.92
CA GLU A 248 -22.83 9.03 -23.52
C GLU A 248 -21.75 9.75 -22.69
N PRO A 249 -22.06 10.29 -21.50
CA PRO A 249 -21.08 10.91 -20.57
C PRO A 249 -19.99 9.93 -20.09
N CYS A 250 -20.04 8.70 -20.58
CA CYS A 250 -19.11 7.64 -20.37
C CYS A 250 -17.69 8.04 -20.81
N ILE A 251 -16.74 7.89 -19.90
CA ILE A 251 -15.32 8.11 -20.15
C ILE A 251 -14.65 6.78 -20.45
N ARG A 252 -13.81 6.75 -21.49
CA ARG A 252 -13.00 5.59 -21.86
C ARG A 252 -11.66 5.64 -21.13
N VAL A 253 -11.43 4.71 -20.22
CA VAL A 253 -10.17 4.60 -19.47
C VAL A 253 -9.41 3.38 -19.99
N ALA A 254 -8.29 3.63 -20.65
CA ALA A 254 -7.38 2.57 -21.08
C ALA A 254 -6.44 2.17 -19.95
N ILE A 255 -6.38 0.88 -19.68
CA ILE A 255 -5.51 0.27 -18.66
C ILE A 255 -4.43 -0.51 -19.39
N ILE A 256 -3.20 -0.03 -19.33
CA ILE A 256 -2.05 -0.70 -19.94
C ILE A 256 -1.34 -1.48 -18.84
N ASP A 257 -1.54 -2.79 -18.79
CA ASP A 257 -1.07 -3.65 -17.69
C ASP A 257 -0.88 -5.10 -18.18
N THR A 258 -0.92 -6.04 -17.25
CA THR A 258 -0.73 -7.48 -17.44
C THR A 258 -2.01 -8.22 -17.89
N GLY A 259 -3.08 -7.50 -18.17
CA GLY A 259 -4.41 -8.04 -18.46
C GLY A 259 -5.36 -7.94 -17.27
N VAL A 260 -6.64 -8.25 -17.50
CA VAL A 260 -7.72 -8.06 -16.51
C VAL A 260 -8.64 -9.25 -16.55
N ASP A 261 -9.05 -9.76 -15.39
CA ASP A 261 -10.19 -10.67 -15.26
C ASP A 261 -11.49 -9.83 -15.24
N PRO A 262 -12.29 -9.82 -16.33
CA PRO A 262 -13.46 -8.95 -16.44
C PRO A 262 -14.59 -9.35 -15.49
N ASP A 263 -14.65 -10.61 -15.03
CA ASP A 263 -15.82 -11.13 -14.29
C ASP A 263 -16.00 -10.45 -12.92
N CYS A 264 -14.92 -9.92 -12.35
CA CYS A 264 -14.95 -9.23 -11.06
C CYS A 264 -15.07 -7.70 -11.15
N ILE A 265 -15.17 -7.16 -12.38
CA ILE A 265 -15.18 -5.73 -12.67
C ILE A 265 -16.60 -5.26 -12.95
N LYS A 266 -17.01 -4.15 -12.30
CA LYS A 266 -18.33 -3.54 -12.49
C LYS A 266 -18.14 -2.19 -13.18
N CYS A 267 -18.28 -2.18 -14.49
CA CYS A 267 -18.20 -0.98 -15.33
C CYS A 267 -19.29 -1.03 -16.43
N SER A 268 -19.40 0.01 -17.25
CA SER A 268 -20.41 0.03 -18.33
C SER A 268 -20.07 -0.91 -19.48
N GLU A 269 -18.78 -1.01 -19.83
CA GLU A 269 -18.27 -1.92 -20.84
C GLU A 269 -16.80 -2.21 -20.53
N ILE A 270 -16.36 -3.43 -20.84
CA ILE A 270 -14.95 -3.79 -20.81
C ILE A 270 -14.60 -4.49 -22.12
N SER A 271 -13.60 -3.96 -22.81
CA SER A 271 -13.03 -4.53 -24.03
C SER A 271 -11.52 -4.36 -24.02
N GLY A 272 -10.81 -5.00 -24.94
CA GLY A 272 -9.36 -4.95 -24.90
C GLY A 272 -8.67 -5.56 -26.11
N ALA A 273 -7.35 -5.42 -26.09
CA ALA A 273 -6.42 -6.03 -27.02
C ALA A 273 -5.18 -6.53 -26.28
N SER A 274 -4.53 -7.54 -26.84
CA SER A 274 -3.26 -8.04 -26.31
C SER A 274 -2.14 -7.82 -27.30
N PHE A 275 -0.99 -7.42 -26.77
CA PHE A 275 0.26 -7.25 -27.50
C PHE A 275 1.30 -8.30 -27.06
N VAL A 276 0.87 -9.33 -26.34
CA VAL A 276 1.69 -10.42 -25.82
C VAL A 276 1.48 -11.67 -26.68
N ALA A 277 2.55 -12.09 -27.35
CA ALA A 277 2.59 -13.36 -28.07
C ALA A 277 3.26 -14.45 -27.21
N SER A 278 2.63 -15.61 -27.07
CA SER A 278 3.17 -16.80 -26.40
C SER A 278 3.59 -17.86 -27.43
N LYS A 279 4.33 -18.88 -26.98
CA LYS A 279 4.71 -20.03 -27.82
C LYS A 279 3.51 -20.81 -28.37
N SER A 280 2.36 -20.70 -27.73
CA SER A 280 1.09 -21.39 -28.08
C SER A 280 0.07 -20.50 -28.80
N GLY A 281 0.39 -19.23 -29.06
CA GLY A 281 -0.54 -18.25 -29.67
C GLY A 281 -0.61 -16.93 -28.89
N GLU A 282 -1.55 -16.06 -29.24
CA GLU A 282 -1.77 -14.79 -28.52
C GLU A 282 -2.28 -15.06 -27.09
N SER A 283 -1.69 -14.37 -26.10
CA SER A 283 -2.16 -14.40 -24.72
C SER A 283 -3.30 -13.40 -24.60
N PRO A 284 -4.56 -13.79 -24.35
CA PRO A 284 -5.69 -12.87 -24.46
C PRO A 284 -5.69 -11.78 -23.36
N TRP A 285 -6.29 -10.62 -23.64
CA TRP A 285 -6.30 -9.49 -22.70
C TRP A 285 -7.12 -9.74 -21.44
N TRP A 286 -8.16 -10.58 -21.55
CA TRP A 286 -9.05 -10.99 -20.45
C TRP A 286 -8.42 -12.06 -19.54
N PHE A 287 -7.14 -12.37 -19.73
CA PHE A 287 -6.41 -13.35 -18.96
C PHE A 287 -5.08 -12.76 -18.48
N SER A 288 -4.79 -12.93 -17.19
CA SER A 288 -3.51 -12.54 -16.59
C SER A 288 -3.01 -13.63 -15.65
N TYR A 289 -1.68 -13.79 -15.59
CA TYR A 289 -1.00 -14.61 -14.60
C TYR A 289 -0.72 -13.85 -13.30
N HIS A 290 -1.07 -12.57 -13.23
CA HIS A 290 -0.90 -11.71 -12.05
C HIS A 290 -2.16 -10.84 -11.83
N PRO A 291 -2.66 -10.69 -10.59
CA PRO A 291 -3.89 -9.95 -10.32
C PRO A 291 -3.78 -8.42 -10.48
N HIS A 292 -2.62 -7.89 -10.88
CA HIS A 292 -2.31 -6.45 -10.79
C HIS A 292 -3.21 -5.61 -11.71
N GLY A 293 -3.32 -5.96 -12.99
CA GLY A 293 -4.20 -5.24 -13.91
C GLY A 293 -5.66 -5.31 -13.49
N THR A 294 -6.13 -6.48 -13.04
CA THR A 294 -7.47 -6.65 -12.47
C THR A 294 -7.70 -5.75 -11.25
N GLN A 295 -6.72 -5.64 -10.35
CA GLN A 295 -6.78 -4.77 -9.19
C GLN A 295 -6.84 -3.28 -9.58
N MET A 296 -6.05 -2.84 -10.57
CA MET A 296 -6.11 -1.46 -11.07
C MET A 296 -7.46 -1.15 -11.72
N ALA A 297 -7.96 -2.07 -12.55
CA ALA A 297 -9.28 -1.97 -13.17
C ALA A 297 -10.39 -1.89 -12.11
N LYS A 298 -10.27 -2.68 -11.04
CA LYS A 298 -11.21 -2.67 -9.93
C LYS A 298 -11.28 -1.29 -9.27
N VAL A 299 -10.13 -0.75 -8.87
CA VAL A 299 -10.03 0.59 -8.26
C VAL A 299 -10.63 1.69 -9.13
N ILE A 300 -10.30 1.71 -10.43
CA ILE A 300 -10.86 2.69 -11.37
C ILE A 300 -12.38 2.54 -11.47
N SER A 301 -12.88 1.30 -11.60
CA SER A 301 -14.31 1.03 -11.74
C SER A 301 -15.12 1.30 -10.48
N GLU A 302 -14.52 1.23 -9.29
CA GLU A 302 -15.18 1.57 -8.03
C GLU A 302 -15.41 3.08 -7.93
N LEU A 303 -14.45 3.88 -8.39
CA LEU A 303 -14.57 5.34 -8.41
C LEU A 303 -15.50 5.82 -9.52
N ASN A 304 -15.43 5.22 -10.71
CA ASN A 304 -16.36 5.51 -11.80
C ASN A 304 -16.97 4.21 -12.38
N PRO A 305 -18.08 3.70 -11.82
CA PRO A 305 -18.74 2.48 -12.31
C PRO A 305 -19.39 2.67 -13.68
N HIS A 306 -19.46 3.90 -14.18
CA HIS A 306 -20.01 4.23 -15.49
C HIS A 306 -18.95 4.46 -16.57
N CYS A 307 -17.67 4.20 -16.28
CA CYS A 307 -16.63 4.25 -17.30
C CYS A 307 -16.68 3.01 -18.23
N LYS A 308 -16.06 3.16 -19.40
CA LYS A 308 -15.69 2.09 -20.32
C LYS A 308 -14.21 1.77 -20.11
N LEU A 309 -13.89 0.51 -19.83
CA LEU A 309 -12.51 0.08 -19.64
C LEU A 309 -11.95 -0.52 -20.93
N LEU A 310 -10.79 -0.02 -21.35
CA LEU A 310 -10.05 -0.49 -22.52
C LEU A 310 -8.76 -1.17 -22.04
N VAL A 311 -8.72 -2.50 -22.03
CA VAL A 311 -7.60 -3.26 -21.46
C VAL A 311 -6.57 -3.55 -22.55
N ALA A 312 -5.37 -2.99 -22.40
CA ALA A 312 -4.23 -3.28 -23.25
C ALA A 312 -3.22 -4.14 -22.49
N LYS A 313 -3.17 -5.43 -22.82
CA LYS A 313 -2.22 -6.36 -22.19
C LYS A 313 -0.85 -6.24 -22.85
N VAL A 314 0.17 -5.88 -22.07
CA VAL A 314 1.55 -5.64 -22.53
C VAL A 314 2.61 -6.56 -21.91
N GLY A 315 2.22 -7.39 -20.95
CA GLY A 315 3.07 -8.44 -20.39
C GLY A 315 2.25 -9.48 -19.61
N ASP A 316 2.84 -10.62 -19.30
CA ASP A 316 2.26 -11.58 -18.35
C ASP A 316 2.70 -11.32 -16.90
N SER A 317 3.75 -10.51 -16.72
CA SER A 317 4.21 -9.97 -15.44
C SER A 317 4.81 -8.58 -15.65
N ALA A 318 4.99 -7.80 -14.57
CA ALA A 318 5.63 -6.47 -14.66
C ALA A 318 7.04 -6.54 -15.28
N MET A 319 7.77 -7.65 -15.09
CA MET A 319 9.11 -7.87 -15.65
C MET A 319 9.12 -8.21 -17.15
N ASP A 320 7.97 -8.50 -17.76
CA ASP A 320 7.81 -8.88 -19.17
C ASP A 320 7.28 -7.72 -20.04
N ILE A 321 7.09 -6.54 -19.46
CA ILE A 321 6.64 -5.36 -20.20
C ILE A 321 7.81 -4.81 -21.02
N THR A 322 7.61 -4.64 -22.33
CA THR A 322 8.61 -4.10 -23.26
C THR A 322 8.16 -2.77 -23.84
N ILE A 323 9.13 -1.94 -24.25
CA ILE A 323 8.87 -0.63 -24.85
C ILE A 323 8.07 -0.78 -26.15
N GLU A 324 8.38 -1.77 -26.98
CA GLU A 324 7.68 -2.02 -28.24
C GLU A 324 6.21 -2.35 -28.03
N ARG A 325 5.88 -3.20 -27.04
CA ARG A 325 4.49 -3.53 -26.69
C ARG A 325 3.77 -2.32 -26.12
N LEU A 326 4.44 -1.52 -25.29
CA LEU A 326 3.86 -0.27 -24.76
C LEU A 326 3.53 0.72 -25.89
N ILE A 327 4.43 0.90 -26.86
CA ILE A 327 4.17 1.77 -28.03
C ILE A 327 2.97 1.26 -28.85
N GLN A 328 2.83 -0.05 -29.03
CA GLN A 328 1.66 -0.63 -29.73
C GLN A 328 0.37 -0.40 -28.95
N ALA A 329 0.40 -0.59 -27.62
CA ALA A 329 -0.73 -0.31 -26.74
C ALA A 329 -1.16 1.17 -26.77
N LEU A 330 -0.21 2.11 -26.78
CA LEU A 330 -0.51 3.54 -26.89
C LEU A 330 -1.20 3.86 -28.22
N LYS A 331 -0.71 3.31 -29.34
CA LYS A 331 -1.35 3.48 -30.65
C LYS A 331 -2.78 2.92 -30.67
N TRP A 332 -2.95 1.72 -30.14
CA TRP A 332 -4.27 1.11 -30.02
C TRP A 332 -5.22 1.92 -29.13
N ALA A 333 -4.73 2.52 -28.04
CA ALA A 333 -5.54 3.39 -27.20
C ALA A 333 -5.99 4.67 -27.94
N ILE A 334 -5.13 5.24 -28.80
CA ILE A 334 -5.50 6.33 -29.70
C ILE A 334 -6.60 5.89 -30.68
N ASP A 335 -6.40 4.75 -31.36
CA ASP A 335 -7.36 4.23 -32.34
C ASP A 335 -8.71 3.87 -31.68
N SER A 336 -8.66 3.39 -30.44
CA SER A 336 -9.83 3.10 -29.61
C SER A 336 -10.45 4.34 -28.97
N LYS A 337 -9.89 5.53 -29.25
CA LYS A 337 -10.34 6.84 -28.77
C LYS A 337 -10.45 6.88 -27.24
N ALA A 338 -9.42 6.40 -26.55
CA ALA A 338 -9.35 6.50 -25.10
C ALA A 338 -9.38 7.97 -24.66
N ASP A 339 -9.97 8.24 -23.50
CA ASP A 339 -9.96 9.56 -22.88
C ASP A 339 -8.80 9.72 -21.90
N ILE A 340 -8.54 8.64 -21.17
CA ILE A 340 -7.49 8.54 -20.16
C ILE A 340 -6.70 7.25 -20.41
N ILE A 341 -5.39 7.29 -20.21
CA ILE A 341 -4.54 6.10 -20.10
C ILE A 341 -3.98 6.05 -18.68
N SER A 342 -4.27 4.95 -17.98
CA SER A 342 -3.66 4.58 -16.70
C SER A 342 -2.52 3.61 -16.98
N LEU A 343 -1.30 3.99 -16.61
CA LEU A 343 -0.11 3.17 -16.82
C LEU A 343 0.70 3.00 -15.53
N SER A 344 0.78 1.74 -15.09
CA SER A 344 1.45 1.35 -13.85
C SER A 344 2.72 0.53 -14.15
N ALA A 345 3.54 1.02 -15.09
CA ALA A 345 4.79 0.40 -15.51
C ALA A 345 5.86 1.47 -15.70
N ALA A 346 7.11 1.15 -15.32
CA ALA A 346 8.23 2.09 -15.34
C ALA A 346 9.45 1.48 -16.04
N PHE A 347 10.10 2.30 -16.87
CA PHE A 347 11.42 2.05 -17.42
C PHE A 347 12.40 3.09 -16.87
N PHE A 348 13.61 2.66 -16.50
CA PHE A 348 14.60 3.54 -15.88
C PHE A 348 15.54 4.23 -16.88
N LYS A 349 15.22 4.13 -18.17
CA LYS A 349 15.97 4.76 -19.25
C LYS A 349 15.01 5.37 -20.24
N ALA A 350 15.23 6.64 -20.56
CA ALA A 350 14.49 7.31 -21.63
C ALA A 350 14.70 6.60 -22.97
N ASP A 351 13.62 6.45 -23.72
CA ASP A 351 13.64 5.96 -25.10
C ASP A 351 12.92 6.95 -26.03
N THR A 352 13.58 7.32 -27.12
CA THR A 352 13.04 8.34 -28.05
C THR A 352 11.78 7.85 -28.77
N LYS A 353 11.65 6.55 -29.07
CA LYS A 353 10.44 6.03 -29.73
C LYS A 353 9.26 6.03 -28.77
N LEU A 354 9.50 5.69 -27.50
CA LEU A 354 8.47 5.76 -26.47
C LEU A 354 8.03 7.20 -26.22
N GLU A 355 8.97 8.13 -26.12
CA GLU A 355 8.68 9.57 -25.98
C GLU A 355 7.80 10.07 -27.12
N LEU A 356 8.15 9.78 -28.38
CA LEU A 356 7.35 10.17 -29.54
C LEU A 356 5.94 9.56 -29.51
N ALA A 357 5.80 8.31 -29.06
CA ALA A 357 4.49 7.67 -28.92
C ALA A 357 3.63 8.33 -27.81
N VAL A 358 4.26 8.69 -26.69
CA VAL A 358 3.63 9.43 -25.59
C VAL A 358 3.18 10.82 -26.06
N GLN A 359 4.04 11.56 -26.78
CA GLN A 359 3.68 12.86 -27.32
C GLN A 359 2.55 12.78 -28.35
N ALA A 360 2.54 11.75 -29.22
CA ALA A 360 1.42 11.51 -30.14
C ALA A 360 0.11 11.23 -29.40
N THR A 361 0.17 10.51 -28.28
CA THR A 361 -0.97 10.19 -27.43
C THR A 361 -1.55 11.45 -26.78
N ILE A 362 -0.69 12.30 -26.22
CA ILE A 362 -1.09 13.59 -25.64
C ILE A 362 -1.65 14.51 -26.71
N ALA A 363 -1.03 14.57 -27.89
CA ALA A 363 -1.51 15.37 -29.03
C ALA A 363 -2.88 14.91 -29.56
N ALA A 364 -3.23 13.63 -29.37
CA ALA A 364 -4.57 13.10 -29.64
C ALA A 364 -5.62 13.50 -28.58
N GLY A 365 -5.25 14.32 -27.58
CA GLY A 365 -6.12 14.79 -26.51
C GLY A 365 -6.33 13.76 -25.40
N ILE A 366 -5.49 12.74 -25.29
CA ILE A 366 -5.62 11.68 -24.29
C ILE A 366 -4.83 12.07 -23.04
N VAL A 367 -5.47 11.97 -21.87
CA VAL A 367 -4.84 12.24 -20.59
C VAL A 367 -3.99 11.05 -20.19
N MET A 368 -2.67 11.22 -20.11
CA MET A 368 -1.76 10.17 -19.66
C MET A 368 -1.46 10.31 -18.17
N ILE A 369 -1.68 9.25 -17.41
CA ILE A 369 -1.44 9.18 -15.96
C ILE A 369 -0.53 7.98 -15.71
N ALA A 370 0.63 8.22 -15.10
CA ALA A 370 1.62 7.17 -14.88
C ALA A 370 2.24 7.23 -13.48
N SER A 371 2.52 6.05 -12.93
CA SER A 371 3.12 5.90 -11.60
C SER A 371 4.59 6.29 -11.58
N THR A 372 5.05 6.90 -10.49
CA THR A 372 6.48 6.90 -10.13
C THR A 372 6.97 5.48 -9.84
N ALA A 373 8.27 5.21 -9.97
CA ALA A 373 8.84 3.91 -9.62
C ALA A 373 8.73 3.61 -8.11
N GLY A 374 8.43 2.37 -7.72
CA GLY A 374 8.28 1.97 -6.31
C GLY A 374 9.59 1.81 -5.52
N GLU A 375 10.62 2.61 -5.82
CA GLU A 375 11.98 2.44 -5.24
C GLU A 375 12.32 3.45 -4.14
N GLY A 376 11.35 4.26 -3.69
CA GLY A 376 11.55 5.23 -2.61
C GLY A 376 12.68 6.23 -2.91
N HIS A 377 13.54 6.52 -1.94
CA HIS A 377 14.65 7.48 -2.09
C HIS A 377 15.74 7.07 -3.12
N LYS A 378 15.68 5.85 -3.68
CA LYS A 378 16.57 5.42 -4.78
C LYS A 378 15.97 5.68 -6.16
N GLN A 379 14.78 6.26 -6.24
CA GLN A 379 14.07 6.54 -7.50
C GLN A 379 14.99 7.21 -8.53
N GLN A 380 15.25 6.46 -9.59
CA GLN A 380 15.67 6.99 -10.88
C GLN A 380 14.45 7.56 -11.61
N GLU A 381 14.68 8.42 -12.60
CA GLU A 381 13.60 8.87 -13.49
C GLU A 381 12.86 7.66 -14.07
N ALA A 382 11.53 7.69 -13.97
CA ALA A 382 10.65 6.60 -14.38
C ALA A 382 9.91 7.02 -15.65
N TYR A 383 10.15 6.31 -16.74
CA TYR A 383 9.50 6.57 -18.03
C TYR A 383 8.35 5.57 -18.23
N PRO A 384 7.16 6.03 -18.66
CA PRO A 384 6.91 7.34 -19.26
C PRO A 384 6.47 8.46 -18.30
N ALA A 385 6.39 8.22 -16.98
CA ALA A 385 5.93 9.22 -16.02
C ALA A 385 6.76 10.52 -16.02
N ASN A 386 8.04 10.45 -16.36
CA ASN A 386 8.94 11.60 -16.48
C ASN A 386 8.87 12.31 -17.85
N TYR A 387 8.07 11.83 -18.82
CA TYR A 387 7.91 12.57 -20.08
C TYR A 387 6.99 13.79 -19.90
N PRO A 388 7.28 14.91 -20.60
CA PRO A 388 6.45 16.11 -20.54
C PRO A 388 4.99 15.83 -20.91
N GLY A 389 4.05 16.34 -20.10
CA GLY A 389 2.61 16.22 -20.33
C GLY A 389 1.98 14.91 -19.84
N VAL A 390 2.74 14.04 -19.16
CA VAL A 390 2.20 12.91 -18.40
C VAL A 390 2.00 13.34 -16.95
N PHE A 391 0.84 13.05 -16.36
CA PHE A 391 0.63 13.23 -14.92
C PHE A 391 1.35 12.14 -14.14
N LYS A 392 2.40 12.53 -13.43
CA LYS A 392 3.23 11.64 -12.63
C LYS A 392 2.68 11.51 -11.22
N ILE A 393 2.29 10.30 -10.83
CA ILE A 393 1.57 10.04 -9.58
C ILE A 393 2.44 9.24 -8.60
N ALA A 394 2.52 9.72 -7.35
CA ALA A 394 3.08 8.98 -6.22
C ALA A 394 2.00 8.61 -5.20
N ALA A 395 2.33 7.68 -4.30
CA ALA A 395 1.39 7.16 -3.30
C ALA A 395 1.56 7.82 -1.92
N THR A 396 0.44 7.99 -1.24
CA THR A 396 0.35 8.34 0.18
C THR A 396 -0.42 7.30 0.97
N ASP A 397 -0.32 7.36 2.29
CA ASP A 397 -1.35 6.83 3.16
C ASP A 397 -2.65 7.66 3.10
N SER A 398 -3.69 7.24 3.82
CA SER A 398 -4.98 7.94 3.89
C SER A 398 -4.89 9.33 4.53
N GLY A 399 -3.81 9.63 5.25
CA GLY A 399 -3.54 10.92 5.88
C GLY A 399 -2.79 11.90 4.96
N GLY A 400 -2.42 11.48 3.75
CA GLY A 400 -1.66 12.31 2.80
C GLY A 400 -0.15 12.26 3.00
N LYS A 401 0.37 11.39 3.88
CA LYS A 401 1.81 11.20 4.07
C LYS A 401 2.35 10.24 3.01
N GLU A 402 3.50 10.57 2.41
CA GLU A 402 4.14 9.72 1.40
C GLU A 402 4.44 8.30 1.92
N THR A 403 4.20 7.29 1.08
CA THR A 403 4.60 5.90 1.38
C THR A 403 6.12 5.74 1.28
N ALA A 404 6.68 4.67 1.86
CA ALA A 404 8.12 4.41 1.82
C ALA A 404 8.68 4.28 0.38
N GLU A 405 7.83 3.92 -0.58
CA GLU A 405 8.16 3.74 -2.00
C GLU A 405 8.01 5.03 -2.82
N SER A 406 7.53 6.11 -2.19
CA SER A 406 7.17 7.37 -2.84
C SER A 406 8.07 8.51 -2.38
N VAL A 407 8.30 9.47 -3.27
CA VAL A 407 8.98 10.74 -2.95
C VAL A 407 8.17 11.88 -3.52
N ALA A 408 7.55 12.69 -2.67
CA ALA A 408 6.66 13.78 -3.06
C ALA A 408 7.32 14.78 -4.03
N SER A 409 8.60 15.09 -3.83
CA SER A 409 9.34 16.01 -4.70
C SER A 409 9.45 15.51 -6.14
N GLN A 410 9.35 14.20 -6.37
CA GLN A 410 9.47 13.57 -7.68
C GLN A 410 8.13 13.29 -8.37
N ALA A 411 6.98 13.64 -7.79
CA ALA A 411 5.66 13.48 -8.42
C ALA A 411 5.04 14.81 -8.86
N ASP A 412 4.03 14.82 -9.72
CA ASP A 412 3.21 16.02 -9.95
C ASP A 412 2.09 16.09 -8.91
N TYR A 413 1.46 14.95 -8.65
CA TYR A 413 0.36 14.78 -7.70
C TYR A 413 0.58 13.53 -6.86
N MET A 414 -0.01 13.53 -5.68
CA MET A 414 -0.03 12.38 -4.79
C MET A 414 -1.46 11.97 -4.50
N PHE A 415 -1.70 10.66 -4.56
CA PHE A 415 -3.00 10.06 -4.25
C PHE A 415 -2.82 8.96 -3.21
N PRO A 416 -3.88 8.62 -2.47
CA PRO A 416 -3.84 7.47 -1.58
C PRO A 416 -3.48 6.19 -2.35
N GLY A 417 -2.56 5.43 -1.80
CA GLY A 417 -2.09 4.18 -2.41
C GLY A 417 -1.58 3.19 -1.37
N ASP A 418 -1.85 3.38 -0.08
CA ASP A 418 -1.54 2.41 0.96
C ASP A 418 -2.83 1.76 1.50
N ARG A 419 -2.84 0.43 1.58
CA ARG A 419 -3.89 -0.41 2.17
C ARG A 419 -5.28 -0.20 1.57
N ILE A 420 -5.34 -0.08 0.25
CA ILE A 420 -6.60 0.07 -0.48
C ILE A 420 -7.24 -1.30 -0.68
N VAL A 421 -8.54 -1.40 -0.42
CA VAL A 421 -9.27 -2.65 -0.56
C VAL A 421 -9.83 -2.79 -1.96
N ALA A 422 -9.34 -3.79 -2.70
CA ALA A 422 -9.77 -4.14 -4.05
C ALA A 422 -9.81 -5.68 -4.19
N PRO A 423 -10.81 -6.35 -3.58
CA PRO A 423 -10.96 -7.79 -3.68
C PRO A 423 -11.22 -8.18 -5.13
N THR A 424 -10.40 -9.09 -5.65
CA THR A 424 -10.48 -9.59 -7.02
C THR A 424 -10.58 -11.11 -7.01
N THR A 425 -11.22 -11.63 -8.04
CA THR A 425 -11.16 -13.06 -8.35
C THR A 425 -9.94 -13.28 -9.23
N PHE A 426 -9.15 -14.31 -8.95
CA PHE A 426 -8.03 -14.71 -9.77
C PHE A 426 -8.08 -16.21 -9.97
N LEU A 427 -8.18 -16.62 -11.24
CA LEU A 427 -8.35 -18.03 -11.66
C LEU A 427 -9.54 -18.71 -10.95
N GLY A 428 -10.65 -18.00 -10.78
CA GLY A 428 -11.85 -18.50 -10.11
C GLY A 428 -11.74 -18.60 -8.58
N THR A 429 -10.68 -18.07 -7.96
CA THR A 429 -10.50 -18.06 -6.50
C THR A 429 -10.46 -16.64 -5.94
N THR A 430 -10.93 -16.46 -4.70
CA THR A 430 -10.83 -15.19 -3.95
C THR A 430 -9.59 -15.14 -3.04
N ASN A 431 -8.61 -16.02 -3.25
CA ASN A 431 -7.39 -16.14 -2.45
C ASN A 431 -6.32 -15.09 -2.82
N VAL A 432 -6.75 -13.95 -3.35
CA VAL A 432 -5.87 -12.81 -3.64
C VAL A 432 -5.88 -11.89 -2.43
N ALA A 433 -4.78 -11.19 -2.17
CA ALA A 433 -4.78 -10.11 -1.19
C ALA A 433 -5.89 -9.12 -1.54
N SER A 434 -6.89 -9.00 -0.66
CA SER A 434 -7.98 -8.03 -0.80
C SER A 434 -7.50 -6.60 -0.58
N GLU A 435 -6.32 -6.44 0.00
CA GLU A 435 -5.64 -5.18 0.29
C GLU A 435 -4.40 -5.06 -0.61
N ILE A 436 -4.26 -3.90 -1.24
CA ILE A 436 -3.15 -3.56 -2.14
C ILE A 436 -2.53 -2.22 -1.75
N SER A 437 -1.21 -2.11 -1.95
CA SER A 437 -0.47 -0.86 -1.80
C SER A 437 0.46 -0.64 -3.00
N GLY A 438 0.78 0.62 -3.31
CA GLY A 438 1.79 1.00 -4.30
C GLY A 438 1.42 2.25 -5.10
N THR A 439 2.41 2.79 -5.81
CA THR A 439 2.22 3.93 -6.74
C THR A 439 1.28 3.58 -7.89
N SER A 440 1.21 2.30 -8.28
CA SER A 440 0.19 1.78 -9.20
C SER A 440 -1.23 2.02 -8.70
N VAL A 441 -1.49 1.76 -7.41
CA VAL A 441 -2.80 1.93 -6.78
C VAL A 441 -3.19 3.41 -6.78
N ALA A 442 -2.27 4.29 -6.39
CA ALA A 442 -2.46 5.73 -6.44
C ALA A 442 -2.74 6.24 -7.87
N THR A 443 -2.06 5.68 -8.87
CA THR A 443 -2.28 5.98 -10.30
C THR A 443 -3.66 5.54 -10.78
N ALA A 444 -4.13 4.38 -10.32
CA ALA A 444 -5.49 3.90 -10.59
C ALA A 444 -6.55 4.80 -9.93
N ILE A 445 -6.34 5.23 -8.68
CA ILE A 445 -7.24 6.20 -8.02
C ILE A 445 -7.26 7.53 -8.78
N ALA A 446 -6.09 8.08 -9.13
CA ALA A 446 -5.98 9.30 -9.91
C ALA A 446 -6.73 9.17 -11.26
N SER A 447 -6.62 8.02 -11.93
CA SER A 447 -7.32 7.75 -13.19
C SER A 447 -8.84 7.64 -13.01
N GLY A 448 -9.31 7.04 -11.92
CA GLY A 448 -10.73 7.01 -11.55
C GLY A 448 -11.29 8.40 -11.27
N VAL A 449 -10.57 9.23 -10.51
CA VAL A 449 -10.96 10.61 -10.21
C VAL A 449 -10.95 11.48 -11.48
N ALA A 450 -9.90 11.39 -12.30
CA ALA A 450 -9.84 12.08 -13.59
C ALA A 450 -11.02 11.68 -14.50
N SER A 451 -11.41 10.40 -14.47
CA SER A 451 -12.56 9.88 -15.20
C SER A 451 -13.87 10.51 -14.72
N LEU A 452 -14.06 10.67 -13.41
CA LEU A 452 -15.21 11.40 -12.87
C LEU A 452 -15.23 12.88 -13.27
N VAL A 453 -14.08 13.56 -13.21
CA VAL A 453 -13.95 14.97 -13.62
C VAL A 453 -14.36 15.16 -15.07
N LEU A 454 -13.85 14.34 -15.98
CA LEU A 454 -14.19 14.43 -17.40
C LEU A 454 -15.66 14.08 -17.66
N ALA A 455 -16.22 13.10 -16.94
CA ALA A 455 -17.63 12.75 -17.04
C ALA A 455 -18.53 13.93 -16.63
N CYS A 456 -18.20 14.59 -15.52
CA CYS A 456 -18.90 15.79 -15.05
C CYS A 456 -18.84 16.90 -16.10
N HIS A 457 -17.66 17.14 -16.68
CA HIS A 457 -17.52 18.14 -17.73
C HIS A 457 -18.39 17.80 -18.96
N ARG A 458 -18.43 16.54 -19.41
CA ARG A 458 -19.31 16.13 -20.53
C ARG A 458 -20.78 16.37 -20.22
N LEU A 459 -21.21 16.09 -18.99
CA LEU A 459 -22.57 16.36 -18.55
C LEU A 459 -22.91 17.86 -18.58
N CYS A 460 -22.00 18.74 -18.14
CA CYS A 460 -22.21 20.19 -18.22
C CYS A 460 -22.37 20.67 -19.67
N LEU A 461 -21.54 20.16 -20.58
CA LEU A 461 -21.62 20.50 -22.00
C LEU A 461 -22.90 20.00 -22.65
N SER A 462 -23.39 18.86 -22.19
CA SER A 462 -24.64 18.29 -22.70
C SER A 462 -25.83 19.20 -22.41
N ASN A 463 -25.75 20.08 -21.40
CA ASN A 463 -26.78 21.09 -21.13
C ASN A 463 -26.64 22.35 -22.03
N GLN A 464 -25.71 22.38 -22.98
CA GLN A 464 -25.46 23.53 -23.87
C GLN A 464 -25.82 23.20 -25.32
N ASP A 465 -26.58 24.07 -25.99
CA ASP A 465 -27.07 23.87 -27.37
C ASP A 465 -26.01 24.13 -28.46
N GLN A 466 -24.71 23.91 -28.19
CA GLN A 466 -23.62 24.28 -29.11
C GLN A 466 -22.56 23.17 -29.28
N GLU A 467 -22.08 22.97 -30.52
CA GLU A 467 -21.02 21.99 -30.83
C GLU A 467 -19.59 22.47 -30.47
N ALA A 468 -19.34 23.78 -30.48
CA ALA A 468 -18.00 24.32 -30.23
C ALA A 468 -17.40 23.93 -28.85
N PRO A 469 -18.16 23.97 -27.74
CA PRO A 469 -17.70 23.50 -26.43
C PRO A 469 -17.23 22.04 -26.41
N TRP A 470 -17.81 21.17 -27.24
CA TRP A 470 -17.40 19.76 -27.34
C TRP A 470 -16.04 19.59 -28.02
N VAL A 471 -15.80 20.33 -29.10
CA VAL A 471 -14.49 20.36 -29.77
C VAL A 471 -13.40 20.88 -28.84
N GLU A 472 -13.72 21.88 -28.03
CA GLU A 472 -12.82 22.41 -27.00
C GLU A 472 -12.55 21.37 -25.90
N HIS A 473 -13.59 20.69 -25.40
CA HIS A 473 -13.41 19.63 -24.39
C HIS A 473 -12.44 18.54 -24.85
N VAL A 474 -12.62 18.01 -26.08
CA VAL A 474 -11.74 16.96 -26.59
C VAL A 474 -10.27 17.40 -26.59
N LYS A 475 -10.00 18.68 -26.88
CA LYS A 475 -8.63 19.24 -26.88
C LYS A 475 -8.13 19.61 -25.48
N LEU A 476 -9.03 19.96 -24.56
CA LEU A 476 -8.69 20.51 -23.25
C LEU A 476 -8.76 19.49 -22.11
N LYS A 477 -9.06 18.20 -22.38
CA LYS A 477 -9.14 17.14 -21.35
C LYS A 477 -7.97 17.18 -20.36
N HIS A 478 -6.73 17.28 -20.84
CA HIS A 478 -5.56 17.40 -19.98
C HIS A 478 -5.62 18.65 -19.08
N THR A 479 -5.93 19.82 -19.64
CA THR A 479 -6.05 21.07 -18.89
C THR A 479 -7.18 21.01 -17.85
N ILE A 480 -8.32 20.42 -18.20
CA ILE A 480 -9.48 20.24 -17.31
C ILE A 480 -9.06 19.39 -16.11
N VAL A 481 -8.47 18.20 -16.35
CA VAL A 481 -8.01 17.32 -15.27
C VAL A 481 -6.94 18.02 -14.43
N LYS A 482 -5.98 18.71 -15.06
CA LYS A 482 -4.93 19.45 -14.35
C LYS A 482 -5.52 20.51 -13.42
N ARG A 483 -6.43 21.34 -13.92
CA ARG A 483 -7.07 22.41 -13.13
C ARG A 483 -7.86 21.84 -11.97
N ALA A 484 -8.62 20.77 -12.22
CA ALA A 484 -9.34 20.08 -11.17
C ALA A 484 -8.36 19.57 -10.10
N PHE A 485 -7.29 18.88 -10.49
CA PHE A 485 -6.29 18.37 -9.55
C PHE A 485 -5.63 19.49 -8.77
N ASP A 486 -5.15 20.55 -9.44
CA ASP A 486 -4.55 21.73 -8.80
C ASP A 486 -5.48 22.36 -7.74
N SER A 487 -6.80 22.41 -8.02
CA SER A 487 -7.80 22.96 -7.09
C SER A 487 -8.12 22.05 -5.90
N MET A 488 -7.75 20.77 -5.99
CA MET A 488 -7.97 19.74 -4.97
C MET A 488 -6.72 19.42 -4.15
N VAL A 489 -5.58 20.04 -4.48
CA VAL A 489 -4.34 19.84 -3.73
C VAL A 489 -4.43 20.53 -2.36
N ASP A 490 -3.86 19.91 -1.34
CA ASP A 490 -3.81 20.49 -0.01
C ASP A 490 -2.85 21.69 0.11
N ASN A 491 -3.14 22.59 1.04
CA ASN A 491 -2.35 23.81 1.24
C ASN A 491 -0.87 23.54 1.64
N GLU A 492 -0.54 22.32 2.02
CA GLU A 492 0.77 21.90 2.54
C GLU A 492 1.58 21.02 1.57
N GLY A 493 1.05 20.62 0.40
CA GLY A 493 1.70 19.57 -0.41
C GLY A 493 1.18 19.39 -1.84
N LYS A 494 1.46 18.21 -2.42
CA LYS A 494 0.97 17.73 -3.75
C LYS A 494 -0.17 16.73 -3.60
N PHE A 495 -0.70 16.55 -2.38
CA PHE A 495 -1.69 15.55 -2.06
C PHE A 495 -3.07 16.01 -2.51
N VAL A 496 -3.64 15.29 -3.48
CA VAL A 496 -4.96 15.59 -4.04
C VAL A 496 -6.02 15.03 -3.11
N LYS A 497 -6.98 15.88 -2.75
CA LYS A 497 -8.15 15.58 -1.91
C LYS A 497 -9.41 15.59 -2.78
N PRO A 498 -9.81 14.46 -3.39
CA PRO A 498 -10.88 14.44 -4.40
C PRO A 498 -12.22 14.98 -3.90
N TRP A 499 -12.50 14.85 -2.60
CA TRP A 499 -13.70 15.38 -1.97
C TRP A 499 -13.79 16.91 -1.99
N LEU A 500 -12.68 17.65 -2.18
CA LEU A 500 -12.73 19.11 -2.35
C LEU A 500 -13.43 19.53 -3.65
N PHE A 501 -13.44 18.65 -4.65
CA PHE A 501 -14.25 18.83 -5.84
C PHE A 501 -15.74 18.96 -5.50
N PHE A 502 -16.18 18.25 -4.45
CA PHE A 502 -17.57 18.06 -4.04
C PHE A 502 -17.73 18.16 -2.52
N ASN A 503 -17.34 19.30 -1.94
CA ASN A 503 -17.30 19.51 -0.49
C ASN A 503 -18.61 19.12 0.23
N GLU A 504 -18.57 18.87 1.55
CA GLU A 504 -19.75 18.45 2.32
C GLU A 504 -20.96 19.39 2.23
N ALA A 505 -20.74 20.70 2.00
CA ALA A 505 -21.84 21.65 1.79
C ALA A 505 -22.57 21.37 0.47
N ASP A 506 -21.86 20.91 -0.56
CA ASP A 506 -22.42 20.50 -1.84
C ASP A 506 -23.15 19.15 -1.78
N GLN A 507 -22.88 18.31 -0.77
CA GLN A 507 -23.52 16.99 -0.59
C GLN A 507 -25.02 17.03 -0.24
N HIS A 508 -25.61 18.21 -0.06
CA HIS A 508 -27.04 18.38 0.26
C HIS A 508 -27.92 18.70 -0.96
N ASN A 509 -27.33 18.93 -2.14
CA ASN A 509 -28.07 19.37 -3.35
C ASN A 509 -28.56 18.22 -4.25
N TRP A 510 -28.52 16.98 -3.79
CA TRP A 510 -28.77 15.79 -4.61
C TRP A 510 -30.17 15.24 -4.39
N GLY A 511 -30.86 14.87 -5.47
CA GLY A 511 -32.19 14.27 -5.38
C GLY A 511 -32.99 14.28 -6.69
N GLU A 512 -32.68 15.21 -7.60
CA GLU A 512 -33.26 15.28 -8.95
C GLU A 512 -32.14 15.45 -9.99
N ALA A 513 -32.26 14.76 -11.12
CA ALA A 513 -31.24 14.79 -12.18
C ALA A 513 -31.03 16.20 -12.76
N SER A 514 -32.11 16.95 -12.94
CA SER A 514 -32.07 18.35 -13.41
C SER A 514 -31.30 19.27 -12.47
N ARG A 515 -31.57 19.22 -11.15
CA ARG A 515 -30.82 19.99 -10.14
C ARG A 515 -29.36 19.60 -10.07
N THR A 516 -29.07 18.32 -10.28
CA THR A 516 -27.69 17.81 -10.32
C THR A 516 -26.92 18.37 -11.51
N LEU A 517 -27.54 18.44 -12.69
CA LEU A 517 -26.95 19.05 -13.88
C LEU A 517 -26.75 20.56 -13.71
N GLU A 518 -27.73 21.27 -13.13
CA GLU A 518 -27.61 22.69 -12.81
C GLU A 518 -26.45 22.96 -11.84
N TRP A 519 -26.35 22.18 -10.77
CA TRP A 519 -25.25 22.27 -9.82
C TRP A 519 -23.89 21.96 -10.48
N LEU A 520 -23.81 20.93 -11.33
CA LEU A 520 -22.61 20.61 -12.09
C LEU A 520 -22.22 21.77 -13.03
N GLY A 521 -23.19 22.41 -13.68
CA GLY A 521 -22.96 23.58 -14.55
C GLY A 521 -22.40 24.80 -13.81
N ASN A 522 -22.72 24.95 -12.51
CA ASN A 522 -22.16 26.00 -11.67
C ASN A 522 -20.71 25.73 -11.25
N LYS A 523 -20.21 24.49 -11.40
CA LYS A 523 -18.80 24.16 -11.20
C LYS A 523 -18.02 24.57 -12.44
N VAL A 524 -17.24 25.64 -12.34
CA VAL A 524 -16.36 26.11 -13.43
C VAL A 524 -15.17 25.15 -13.54
N PHE A 525 -15.01 24.48 -14.69
CA PHE A 525 -13.93 23.52 -14.97
C PHE A 525 -12.85 24.10 -15.91
#